data_AF-A0A1I9G4E0-F1
#
_entry.id   AF-A0A1I9G4E0-F1
#
_cell.length_a   1.000
_cell.length_b   1.000
_cell.length_c   1.000
_cell.angle_alpha   90.00
_cell.angle_beta   90.00
_cell.angle_gamma   90.00
#
_symmetry.space_group_name_H-M   'P 1'
#
loop_
_entity.id
_entity.type
_entity.pdbx_description
1 polymer ?
#
loop_
_entity_poly.entity_id
_entity_poly.type
_entity_poly.pdbx_seq_one_letter_code
_entity_poly.pdbx_strand_id
1 'polypeptide(L)'
;MNAFCGRFNECNWISVDQFHSNNLKSSAFFLSHCHSDHMQGLDGDQFYELIKGKFAVLYCHKISKIFLGSELHHARLLEHIVPKNYNEKFTVTAICDNEERESLLPSSSADVTFLDAQHIPGSIMILFEFHGGFRLLYTGDYRLSKDDWIACDMLKDPYASSGFKRLDALYFDSTFCRKGAENIPSLKQSCALCVKMVKGWLEKDSDNKVLIWCGRFGHELLLKAIWDELHIKCHVTMMKYRIYSKIDFLAECITPIARNTRVHACTAKPTVTEEVFFENKQNVVAKKKNDVSFKQTNFQMSTCWLCRPDHNNVRVIKPSAIWFLRRNKKNVLGYENNRFCRLFYSGHCSVSEMEDAFSLLRPVRAYPNSTDKRSKDFAKKLSMYFRFAQTKEEEGRLMNVSSM
;
A
#
# COMPACT_ATOMS: atom_id res chain seq x y z
N MET A 1 -8.84 12.26 1.35
CA MET A 1 -9.50 12.36 2.67
C MET A 1 -9.94 10.95 3.00
N ASN A 2 -9.27 10.34 3.99
CA ASN A 2 -9.68 9.04 4.51
C ASN A 2 -11.07 9.20 5.13
N ALA A 3 -11.99 8.33 4.72
CA ALA A 3 -13.33 8.27 5.30
C ALA A 3 -13.28 7.58 6.66
N PHE A 4 -12.35 6.64 6.82
CA PHE A 4 -12.03 5.99 8.07
C PHE A 4 -11.16 6.91 8.94
N CYS A 5 -11.64 7.23 10.14
CA CYS A 5 -10.98 8.15 11.08
C CYS A 5 -10.05 7.46 12.08
N GLY A 6 -9.75 6.18 11.81
CA GLY A 6 -8.88 5.33 12.62
C GLY A 6 -9.59 4.47 13.64
N ARG A 7 -10.88 4.69 13.91
CA ARG A 7 -11.67 3.85 14.83
C ARG A 7 -12.76 3.09 14.10
N PHE A 8 -12.95 1.84 14.50
CA PHE A 8 -14.05 1.01 14.02
C PHE A 8 -15.37 1.42 14.67
N ASN A 9 -16.49 1.16 14.00
CA ASN A 9 -17.81 1.43 14.55
C ASN A 9 -18.16 0.44 15.66
N GLU A 10 -17.63 -0.78 15.55
CA GLU A 10 -17.92 -1.91 16.43
C GLU A 10 -16.91 -2.06 17.57
N CYS A 11 -15.77 -1.35 17.51
CA CYS A 11 -14.72 -1.45 18.52
C CYS A 11 -14.31 -0.06 19.04
N ASN A 12 -14.34 0.09 20.36
CA ASN A 12 -14.10 1.37 21.03
C ASN A 12 -12.71 1.51 21.66
N TRP A 13 -11.83 0.52 21.58
CA TRP A 13 -10.51 0.56 22.23
C TRP A 13 -9.30 0.33 21.30
N ILE A 14 -9.56 0.12 20.00
CA ILE A 14 -8.53 -0.05 18.96
C ILE A 14 -8.55 1.15 18.00
N SER A 15 -7.37 1.65 17.66
CA SER A 15 -7.15 2.61 16.58
C SER A 15 -6.17 2.09 15.53
N VAL A 16 -6.38 2.42 14.26
CA VAL A 16 -5.53 2.02 13.13
C VAL A 16 -5.24 3.21 12.23
N ASP A 17 -3.99 3.44 11.85
CA ASP A 17 -3.54 4.46 10.88
C ASP A 17 -3.88 5.93 11.19
N GLN A 18 -4.33 6.22 12.42
CA GLN A 18 -4.53 7.56 12.96
C GLN A 18 -4.13 7.59 14.43
N PHE A 19 -3.28 8.55 14.80
CA PHE A 19 -2.57 8.57 16.08
C PHE A 19 -2.75 9.90 16.83
N HIS A 20 -3.83 10.62 16.57
CA HIS A 20 -4.14 11.90 17.22
C HIS A 20 -5.61 12.04 17.62
N SER A 21 -5.92 13.11 18.36
CA SER A 21 -7.29 13.51 18.74
C SER A 21 -8.04 12.37 19.44
N ASN A 22 -9.28 12.06 19.02
CA ASN A 22 -10.12 11.03 19.65
C ASN A 22 -9.54 9.60 19.56
N ASN A 23 -8.52 9.36 18.73
CA ASN A 23 -7.81 8.07 18.69
C ASN A 23 -6.95 7.85 19.93
N LEU A 24 -6.50 8.91 20.60
CA LEU A 24 -5.68 8.83 21.82
C LEU A 24 -6.41 8.18 23.01
N LYS A 25 -7.72 7.92 22.89
CA LYS A 25 -8.52 7.17 23.86
C LYS A 25 -8.40 5.65 23.71
N SER A 26 -7.77 5.17 22.65
CA SER A 26 -7.58 3.74 22.39
C SER A 26 -6.40 3.20 23.19
N SER A 27 -6.47 1.93 23.61
CA SER A 27 -5.38 1.24 24.31
C SER A 27 -4.50 0.39 23.38
N ALA A 28 -4.94 0.18 22.14
CA ALA A 28 -4.17 -0.54 21.12
C ALA A 28 -4.18 0.22 19.80
N PHE A 29 -2.99 0.37 19.21
CA PHE A 29 -2.77 1.06 17.96
C PHE A 29 -2.11 0.14 16.95
N PHE A 30 -2.51 0.28 15.68
CA PHE A 30 -1.90 -0.45 14.59
C PHE A 30 -1.50 0.50 13.46
N LEU A 31 -0.33 0.26 12.87
CA LEU A 31 0.08 0.91 11.62
C LEU A 31 0.11 -0.13 10.50
N SER A 32 -0.77 0.05 9.51
CA SER A 32 -0.90 -0.86 8.37
C SER A 32 0.28 -0.75 7.41
N HIS A 33 0.75 0.46 7.13
CA HIS A 33 1.91 0.69 6.26
C HIS A 33 2.46 2.12 6.39
N CYS A 34 3.69 2.34 5.93
CA CYS A 34 4.40 3.62 6.06
C CYS A 34 4.12 4.59 4.91
N HIS A 35 2.86 5.01 4.76
CA HIS A 35 2.49 6.19 3.96
C HIS A 35 2.00 7.33 4.85
N SER A 36 2.32 8.55 4.45
CA SER A 36 2.12 9.75 5.29
C SER A 36 0.65 9.96 5.70
N ASP A 37 -0.29 9.65 4.81
CA ASP A 37 -1.74 9.74 5.06
C ASP A 37 -2.28 8.69 6.05
N HIS A 38 -1.50 7.65 6.32
CA HIS A 38 -1.76 6.61 7.33
C HIS A 38 -0.93 6.79 8.61
N MET A 39 -0.13 7.86 8.71
CA MET A 39 0.78 8.12 9.83
C MET A 39 0.45 9.43 10.55
N GLN A 40 -0.76 9.95 10.36
CA GLN A 40 -1.16 11.24 10.93
C GLN A 40 -1.11 11.18 12.46
N GLY A 41 -0.34 12.10 13.07
CA GLY A 41 -0.15 12.20 14.52
C GLY A 41 0.85 11.21 15.11
N LEU A 42 1.44 10.32 14.30
CA LEU A 42 2.35 9.28 14.80
C LEU A 42 3.58 9.88 15.49
N ASP A 43 4.05 11.03 15.02
CA ASP A 43 5.20 11.77 15.55
C ASP A 43 4.83 12.72 16.72
N GLY A 44 3.56 12.79 17.12
CA GLY A 44 3.07 13.70 18.15
C GLY A 44 3.50 13.35 19.58
N ASP A 45 3.75 14.38 20.40
CA ASP A 45 4.20 14.21 21.79
C ASP A 45 3.18 13.47 22.67
N GLN A 46 1.89 13.77 22.50
CA GLN A 46 0.82 13.10 23.26
C GLN A 46 0.76 11.60 22.97
N PHE A 47 0.95 11.22 21.69
CA PHE A 47 0.97 9.83 21.30
C PHE A 47 2.21 9.12 21.85
N TYR A 48 3.37 9.77 21.79
CA TYR A 48 4.61 9.24 22.38
C TYR A 48 4.47 8.99 23.88
N GLU A 49 3.97 9.95 24.66
CA GLU A 49 3.80 9.78 26.12
C GLU A 49 2.79 8.68 26.47
N LEU A 50 1.72 8.51 25.66
CA LEU A 50 0.75 7.42 25.83
C LEU A 50 1.41 6.04 25.69
N ILE A 51 2.21 5.85 24.63
CA ILE A 51 2.90 4.59 24.33
C ILE A 51 4.04 4.34 25.32
N LYS A 52 4.86 5.34 25.60
CA LYS A 52 5.96 5.27 26.57
C LYS A 52 5.46 4.97 27.99
N GLY A 53 4.35 5.60 28.38
CA GLY A 53 3.67 5.37 29.66
C GLY A 53 2.99 4.00 29.77
N LYS A 54 3.00 3.19 28.71
CA LYS A 54 2.34 1.88 28.61
C LYS A 54 0.83 1.93 28.87
N PHE A 55 0.21 3.08 28.58
CA PHE A 55 -1.24 3.23 28.57
C PHE A 55 -1.84 2.70 27.26
N ALA A 56 -1.02 2.60 26.21
CA ALA A 56 -1.37 1.93 24.97
C ALA A 56 -0.17 1.22 24.35
N VAL A 57 -0.43 0.32 23.39
CA VAL A 57 0.61 -0.41 22.64
C VAL A 57 0.47 -0.14 21.14
N LEU A 58 1.58 0.13 20.46
CA LEU A 58 1.65 0.29 19.02
C LEU A 58 2.22 -0.97 18.36
N TYR A 59 1.42 -1.59 17.50
CA TYR A 59 1.79 -2.75 16.70
C TYR A 59 1.97 -2.37 15.22
N CYS A 60 2.97 -2.96 14.58
CA CYS A 60 3.12 -2.88 13.12
C CYS A 60 3.94 -4.07 12.60
N HIS A 61 4.01 -4.23 11.28
CA HIS A 61 4.89 -5.25 10.72
C HIS A 61 6.37 -4.93 10.96
N LYS A 62 7.23 -5.95 11.09
CA LYS A 62 8.68 -5.77 11.27
C LYS A 62 9.32 -4.87 10.19
N ILE A 63 8.86 -4.96 8.95
CA ILE A 63 9.35 -4.11 7.85
C ILE A 63 8.90 -2.66 8.05
N SER A 64 7.67 -2.41 8.49
CA SER A 64 7.19 -1.06 8.81
C SER A 64 8.03 -0.43 9.94
N LYS A 65 8.43 -1.21 10.95
CA LYS A 65 9.39 -0.75 11.98
C LYS A 65 10.75 -0.36 11.39
N ILE A 66 11.24 -1.06 10.36
CA ILE A 66 12.47 -0.69 9.64
C ILE A 66 12.29 0.65 8.91
N PHE A 67 11.16 0.86 8.23
CA PHE A 67 10.85 2.12 7.57
C PHE A 67 10.79 3.30 8.56
N LEU A 68 10.09 3.13 9.68
CA LEU A 68 10.03 4.14 10.75
C LEU A 68 11.43 4.47 11.28
N GLY A 69 12.29 3.45 11.44
CA GLY A 69 13.66 3.63 11.91
C GLY A 69 14.58 4.38 10.95
N SER A 70 14.13 4.64 9.72
CA SER A 70 14.88 5.46 8.75
C SER A 70 14.60 6.97 8.90
N GLU A 71 13.60 7.34 9.69
CA GLU A 71 13.14 8.72 9.86
C GLU A 71 13.39 9.21 11.29
N LEU A 72 14.24 10.23 11.44
CA LEU A 72 14.71 10.70 12.75
C LEU A 72 13.58 11.10 13.71
N HIS A 73 12.47 11.65 13.19
CA HIS A 73 11.35 12.08 14.03
C HIS A 73 10.54 10.92 14.63
N HIS A 74 10.68 9.70 14.10
CA HIS A 74 10.08 8.49 14.69
C HIS A 74 11.04 7.74 15.62
N ALA A 75 12.31 8.18 15.74
CA ALA A 75 13.35 7.41 16.44
C ALA A 75 12.97 7.09 17.90
N ARG A 76 12.35 8.04 18.60
CA ARG A 76 11.89 7.86 20.00
C ARG A 76 10.82 6.79 20.17
N LEU A 77 10.03 6.49 19.14
CA LEU A 77 8.97 5.49 19.23
C LEU A 77 9.48 4.06 19.04
N LEU A 78 10.64 3.88 18.41
CA LEU A 78 11.10 2.56 17.94
C LEU A 78 11.25 1.54 19.06
N GLU A 79 11.68 1.97 20.25
CA GLU A 79 11.85 1.08 21.40
C GLU A 79 10.51 0.60 21.98
N HIS A 80 9.43 1.33 21.73
CA HIS A 80 8.10 1.01 22.25
C HIS A 80 7.17 0.30 21.25
N ILE A 81 7.56 0.25 19.97
CA ILE A 81 6.80 -0.48 18.94
C ILE A 81 6.98 -1.99 19.15
N VAL A 82 5.86 -2.71 19.15
CA VAL A 82 5.80 -4.18 19.14
C VAL A 82 5.67 -4.68 17.70
N PRO A 83 6.76 -5.10 17.05
CA PRO A 83 6.70 -5.62 15.68
C PRO A 83 6.11 -7.02 15.66
N LYS A 84 5.39 -7.36 14.59
CA LYS A 84 4.86 -8.70 14.32
C LYS A 84 5.18 -9.15 12.91
N ASN A 85 5.17 -10.46 12.69
CA ASN A 85 5.33 -11.05 11.36
C ASN A 85 3.98 -11.27 10.67
N TYR A 86 4.02 -11.47 9.36
CA TYR A 86 2.88 -12.02 8.63
C TYR A 86 2.49 -13.39 9.16
N ASN A 87 1.18 -13.67 9.18
CA ASN A 87 0.55 -14.92 9.57
C ASN A 87 0.89 -15.39 11.00
N GLU A 88 1.46 -14.50 11.83
CA GLU A 88 1.65 -14.72 13.26
C GLU A 88 0.36 -14.33 13.98
N LYS A 89 -0.26 -15.28 14.69
CA LYS A 89 -1.39 -15.00 15.57
C LYS A 89 -0.90 -14.55 16.95
N PHE A 90 -1.43 -13.44 17.46
CA PHE A 90 -1.11 -12.93 18.79
C PHE A 90 -2.34 -12.30 19.45
N THR A 91 -2.46 -12.44 20.77
CA THR A 91 -3.58 -11.86 21.52
C THR A 91 -3.26 -10.43 21.92
N VAL A 92 -4.24 -9.54 21.77
CA VAL A 92 -4.22 -8.16 22.25
C VAL A 92 -5.38 -7.99 23.22
N THR A 93 -5.07 -7.46 24.40
CA THR A 93 -6.05 -7.14 25.46
C THR A 93 -6.02 -5.64 25.72
N ALA A 94 -7.19 -5.05 25.89
CA ALA A 94 -7.34 -3.63 26.21
C ALA A 94 -6.66 -3.29 27.55
N ILE A 95 -5.98 -2.15 27.59
CA ILE A 95 -5.41 -1.59 28.81
C ILE A 95 -6.46 -0.65 29.39
N CYS A 96 -7.17 -1.13 30.40
CA CYS A 96 -8.29 -0.45 31.04
C CYS A 96 -8.48 -0.99 32.47
N ASP A 97 -9.20 -0.26 33.30
CA ASP A 97 -9.64 -0.78 34.59
C ASP A 97 -10.79 -1.80 34.45
N ASN A 98 -11.29 -2.32 35.59
CA ASN A 98 -12.34 -3.32 35.58
C ASN A 98 -13.71 -2.75 35.18
N GLU A 99 -14.01 -1.50 35.53
CA GLU A 99 -15.28 -0.85 35.22
C GLU A 99 -15.37 -0.54 33.72
N GLU A 100 -14.30 0.00 33.15
CA GLU A 100 -14.19 0.26 31.72
C GLU A 100 -14.30 -1.02 30.90
N ARG A 101 -13.73 -2.14 31.39
CA ARG A 101 -13.68 -3.41 30.67
C ARG A 101 -15.06 -3.94 30.28
N GLU A 102 -16.06 -3.77 31.14
CA GLU A 102 -17.44 -4.22 30.89
C GLU A 102 -18.12 -3.40 29.79
N SER A 103 -17.67 -2.16 29.55
CA SER A 103 -18.17 -1.29 28.50
C SER A 103 -17.46 -1.45 27.15
N LEU A 104 -16.42 -2.29 27.08
CA LEU A 104 -15.63 -2.48 25.86
C LEU A 104 -16.34 -3.37 24.85
N LEU A 105 -16.38 -2.88 23.61
CA LEU A 105 -16.99 -3.59 22.49
C LEU A 105 -15.94 -4.02 21.46
N PRO A 106 -16.19 -5.12 20.74
CA PRO A 106 -17.20 -6.16 21.03
C PRO A 106 -16.76 -7.09 22.19
N SER A 107 -15.47 -7.06 22.53
CA SER A 107 -14.88 -7.65 23.73
C SER A 107 -13.60 -6.89 24.07
N SER A 108 -13.08 -7.05 25.29
CA SER A 108 -11.84 -6.42 25.76
C SER A 108 -10.55 -7.08 25.25
N SER A 109 -10.67 -8.16 24.47
CA SER A 109 -9.54 -8.88 23.89
C SER A 109 -9.87 -9.41 22.49
N ALA A 110 -8.84 -9.54 21.66
CA ALA A 110 -8.91 -10.14 20.34
C ALA A 110 -7.62 -10.88 19.99
N ASP A 111 -7.73 -11.99 19.27
CA ASP A 111 -6.60 -12.53 18.53
C ASP A 111 -6.43 -11.73 17.24
N VAL A 112 -5.20 -11.30 16.97
CA VAL A 112 -4.85 -10.50 15.81
C VAL A 112 -3.90 -11.28 14.92
N THR A 113 -4.07 -11.16 13.61
CA THR A 113 -3.16 -11.73 12.61
C THR A 113 -2.92 -10.72 11.50
N PHE A 114 -1.65 -10.49 11.18
CA PHE A 114 -1.26 -9.64 10.06
C PHE A 114 -1.14 -10.46 8.78
N LEU A 115 -1.83 -10.03 7.73
CA LEU A 115 -1.80 -10.65 6.40
C LEU A 115 -1.09 -9.72 5.44
N ASP A 116 -0.39 -10.24 4.44
CA ASP A 116 0.27 -9.39 3.45
C ASP A 116 -0.77 -8.66 2.58
N ALA A 117 -0.69 -7.32 2.56
CA ALA A 117 -1.56 -6.48 1.75
C ALA A 117 -1.05 -6.26 0.31
N GLN A 118 0.19 -6.67 0.00
CA GLN A 118 0.81 -6.52 -1.32
C GLN A 118 0.76 -5.08 -1.89
N HIS A 119 0.68 -4.06 -1.03
CA HIS A 119 0.64 -2.66 -1.42
C HIS A 119 2.06 -2.07 -1.53
N ILE A 120 2.83 -2.19 -0.45
CA ILE A 120 4.26 -1.84 -0.36
C ILE A 120 4.97 -2.86 0.56
N PRO A 121 6.31 -2.97 0.58
CA PRO A 121 6.99 -3.86 1.52
C PRO A 121 6.56 -3.57 2.97
N GLY A 122 6.07 -4.60 3.67
CA GLY A 122 5.61 -4.46 5.05
C GLY A 122 4.18 -3.97 5.23
N SER A 123 3.44 -3.69 4.16
CA SER A 123 2.01 -3.40 4.26
C SER A 123 1.23 -4.60 4.77
N ILE A 124 0.32 -4.38 5.70
CA ILE A 124 -0.52 -5.42 6.31
C ILE A 124 -2.01 -5.15 6.13
N MET A 125 -2.78 -6.20 5.89
CA MET A 125 -4.17 -6.28 6.33
C MET A 125 -4.19 -6.87 7.75
N ILE A 126 -5.19 -6.54 8.55
CA ILE A 126 -5.28 -6.93 9.96
C ILE A 126 -6.59 -7.66 10.19
N LEU A 127 -6.50 -8.95 10.48
CA LEU A 127 -7.61 -9.77 10.92
C LEU A 127 -7.71 -9.69 12.45
N PHE A 128 -8.85 -9.25 12.95
CA PHE A 128 -9.21 -9.26 14.36
C PHE A 128 -10.28 -10.34 14.60
N GLU A 129 -9.97 -11.31 15.46
CA GLU A 129 -10.89 -12.32 15.97
C GLU A 129 -11.13 -12.05 17.46
N PHE A 130 -12.17 -11.26 17.75
CA PHE A 130 -12.53 -10.90 19.11
C PHE A 130 -13.03 -12.13 19.89
N HIS A 131 -12.68 -12.22 21.18
CA HIS A 131 -13.05 -13.37 22.01
C HIS A 131 -14.57 -13.47 22.28
N GLY A 132 -15.33 -12.43 21.96
CA GLY A 132 -16.80 -12.47 21.88
C GLY A 132 -17.37 -13.06 20.57
N GLY A 133 -16.52 -13.59 19.68
CA GLY A 133 -16.91 -14.22 18.42
C GLY A 133 -17.00 -13.28 17.20
N PHE A 134 -16.89 -11.97 17.41
CA PHE A 134 -16.91 -10.97 16.35
C PHE A 134 -15.61 -11.00 15.52
N ARG A 135 -15.71 -11.01 14.19
CA ARG A 135 -14.55 -10.98 13.29
C ARG A 135 -14.54 -9.74 12.40
N LEU A 136 -13.43 -9.02 12.40
CA LEU A 136 -13.21 -7.81 11.60
C LEU A 136 -11.94 -7.95 10.76
N LEU A 137 -12.01 -7.58 9.48
CA LEU A 137 -10.84 -7.42 8.63
C LEU A 137 -10.67 -5.95 8.24
N TYR A 138 -9.50 -5.38 8.56
CA TYR A 138 -9.08 -4.07 8.06
C TYR A 138 -8.01 -4.26 6.99
N THR A 139 -8.23 -3.78 5.77
CA THR A 139 -7.31 -4.05 4.67
C THR A 139 -6.12 -3.09 4.60
N GLY A 140 -6.16 -1.95 5.30
CA GLY A 140 -5.29 -0.82 4.95
C GLY A 140 -5.46 -0.45 3.49
N ASP A 141 -4.35 -0.10 2.84
CA ASP A 141 -4.23 -0.10 1.38
C ASP A 141 -3.73 -1.46 0.92
N TYR A 142 -4.35 -2.05 -0.11
CA TYR A 142 -4.01 -3.40 -0.56
C TYR A 142 -4.18 -3.60 -2.07
N ARG A 143 -3.47 -4.59 -2.60
CA ARG A 143 -3.73 -5.12 -3.94
C ARG A 143 -3.52 -6.61 -4.04
N LEU A 144 -4.60 -7.37 -3.91
CA LEU A 144 -4.61 -8.82 -4.05
C LEU A 144 -5.43 -9.22 -5.28
N SER A 145 -4.95 -10.23 -6.01
CA SER A 145 -5.74 -10.94 -7.01
C SER A 145 -6.66 -11.98 -6.34
N LYS A 146 -7.58 -12.54 -7.12
CA LYS A 146 -8.43 -13.65 -6.67
C LYS A 146 -7.63 -14.84 -6.13
N ASP A 147 -6.54 -15.19 -6.81
CA ASP A 147 -5.69 -16.31 -6.42
C ASP A 147 -4.95 -16.02 -5.10
N ASP A 148 -4.54 -14.76 -4.88
CA ASP A 148 -3.92 -14.34 -3.61
C ASP A 148 -4.90 -14.50 -2.43
N TRP A 149 -6.18 -14.15 -2.62
CA TRP A 149 -7.22 -14.38 -1.61
C TRP A 149 -7.45 -15.88 -1.38
N ILE A 150 -7.47 -16.68 -2.45
CA ILE A 150 -7.65 -18.13 -2.35
C ILE A 150 -6.48 -18.78 -1.61
N ALA A 151 -5.26 -18.29 -1.78
CA ALA A 151 -4.06 -18.79 -1.11
C ALA A 151 -3.91 -18.31 0.35
N CYS A 152 -4.77 -17.43 0.84
CA CYS A 152 -4.68 -16.90 2.21
C CYS A 152 -5.28 -17.87 3.24
N ASP A 153 -4.47 -18.81 3.73
CA ASP A 153 -4.88 -19.85 4.69
C ASP A 153 -5.49 -19.29 5.98
N MET A 154 -5.00 -18.14 6.47
CA MET A 154 -5.48 -17.53 7.72
C MET A 154 -6.95 -17.10 7.65
N LEU A 155 -7.48 -16.89 6.45
CA LEU A 155 -8.88 -16.54 6.19
C LEU A 155 -9.73 -17.75 5.82
N LYS A 156 -9.16 -18.96 5.72
CA LYS A 156 -9.90 -20.16 5.38
C LYS A 156 -10.68 -20.69 6.57
N ASP A 157 -11.85 -21.23 6.25
CA ASP A 157 -12.66 -22.03 7.15
C ASP A 157 -13.28 -23.16 6.34
N PRO A 158 -12.77 -24.40 6.44
CA PRO A 158 -13.26 -25.53 5.65
C PRO A 158 -14.70 -25.94 6.02
N TYR A 159 -15.20 -25.49 7.17
CA TYR A 159 -16.58 -25.75 7.61
C TYR A 159 -17.57 -24.68 7.14
N ALA A 160 -17.07 -23.52 6.69
CA ALA A 160 -17.89 -22.48 6.12
C ALA A 160 -18.27 -22.81 4.66
N SER A 161 -19.52 -22.52 4.27
CA SER A 161 -20.00 -22.82 2.92
C SER A 161 -19.25 -22.08 1.79
N SER A 162 -18.59 -20.96 2.10
CA SER A 162 -17.71 -20.23 1.17
C SER A 162 -16.27 -20.75 1.16
N GLY A 163 -15.89 -21.60 2.11
CA GLY A 163 -14.50 -21.97 2.38
C GLY A 163 -13.68 -20.87 3.08
N PHE A 164 -14.32 -19.75 3.47
CA PHE A 164 -13.70 -18.62 4.15
C PHE A 164 -14.38 -18.33 5.49
N LYS A 165 -13.60 -17.84 6.46
CA LYS A 165 -14.11 -17.35 7.74
C LYS A 165 -15.18 -16.29 7.51
N ARG A 166 -16.30 -16.41 8.21
CA ARG A 166 -17.33 -15.35 8.24
C ARG A 166 -16.76 -14.08 8.86
N LEU A 167 -16.85 -12.96 8.13
CA LEU A 167 -16.47 -11.63 8.60
C LEU A 167 -17.71 -10.81 8.94
N ASP A 168 -17.77 -10.28 10.16
CA ASP A 168 -18.86 -9.39 10.59
C ASP A 168 -18.70 -7.96 10.07
N ALA A 169 -17.46 -7.52 9.89
CA ALA A 169 -17.12 -6.21 9.34
C ALA A 169 -15.85 -6.28 8.47
N LEU A 170 -15.92 -5.61 7.32
CA LEU A 170 -14.79 -5.40 6.42
C LEU A 170 -14.55 -3.89 6.23
N TYR A 171 -13.38 -3.41 6.59
CA TYR A 171 -12.92 -2.06 6.32
C TYR A 171 -11.92 -2.09 5.18
N PHE A 172 -12.34 -1.66 3.99
CA PHE A 172 -11.63 -1.95 2.74
C PHE A 172 -11.07 -0.71 2.04
N ASP A 173 -9.92 -0.87 1.37
CA ASP A 173 -9.36 0.11 0.46
C ASP A 173 -10.34 0.39 -0.68
N SER A 174 -10.84 1.62 -0.75
CA SER A 174 -11.79 2.09 -1.74
C SER A 174 -11.18 3.11 -2.71
N THR A 175 -9.84 3.20 -2.77
CA THR A 175 -9.10 4.22 -3.53
C THR A 175 -9.52 4.28 -5.01
N PHE A 176 -9.77 3.13 -5.63
CA PHE A 176 -10.18 3.03 -7.04
C PHE A 176 -11.63 2.56 -7.25
N CYS A 177 -12.50 2.74 -6.25
CA CYS A 177 -13.95 2.62 -6.43
C CYS A 177 -14.50 3.77 -7.29
N ARG A 178 -14.22 3.76 -8.60
CA ARG A 178 -14.67 4.78 -9.56
C ARG A 178 -14.66 4.26 -11.00
N LYS A 179 -15.41 4.95 -11.86
CA LYS A 179 -15.39 4.72 -13.31
C LYS A 179 -13.99 4.84 -13.91
N GLY A 180 -13.66 3.98 -14.86
CA GLY A 180 -12.36 3.91 -15.53
C GLY A 180 -11.29 3.11 -14.77
N ALA A 181 -11.63 2.57 -13.59
CA ALA A 181 -10.78 1.66 -12.82
C ALA A 181 -11.40 0.25 -12.69
N GLU A 182 -12.37 -0.09 -13.54
CA GLU A 182 -13.07 -1.38 -13.50
C GLU A 182 -12.10 -2.53 -13.70
N ASN A 183 -11.25 -2.40 -14.71
CA ASN A 183 -10.20 -3.33 -15.04
C ASN A 183 -8.90 -2.54 -15.23
N ILE A 184 -7.87 -2.90 -14.49
CA ILE A 184 -6.55 -2.31 -14.62
C ILE A 184 -5.51 -3.42 -14.86
N PRO A 185 -4.39 -3.12 -15.52
CA PRO A 185 -3.31 -4.08 -15.67
C PRO A 185 -2.85 -4.66 -14.34
N SER A 186 -2.69 -5.99 -14.26
CA SER A 186 -2.17 -6.67 -13.08
C SER A 186 -0.74 -6.23 -12.73
N LEU A 187 -0.34 -6.42 -11.47
CA LEU A 187 1.05 -6.21 -11.05
C LEU A 187 2.01 -7.07 -11.87
N LYS A 188 1.67 -8.33 -12.12
CA LYS A 188 2.45 -9.27 -12.93
C LYS A 188 2.65 -8.77 -14.37
N GLN A 189 1.59 -8.32 -15.04
CA GLN A 189 1.69 -7.76 -16.39
C GLN A 189 2.57 -6.50 -16.42
N SER A 190 2.42 -5.64 -15.41
CA SER A 190 3.18 -4.39 -15.30
C SER A 190 4.67 -4.67 -15.08
N CYS A 191 5.00 -5.62 -14.20
CA CYS A 191 6.38 -6.05 -13.94
C CYS A 191 7.00 -6.71 -15.17
N ALA A 192 6.31 -7.65 -15.81
CA ALA A 192 6.80 -8.33 -17.01
C ALA A 192 7.10 -7.35 -18.15
N LEU A 193 6.24 -6.35 -18.35
CA LEU A 193 6.50 -5.31 -19.34
C LEU A 193 7.70 -4.43 -18.95
N CYS A 194 7.84 -4.06 -17.67
CA CYS A 194 9.01 -3.32 -17.18
C CYS A 194 10.32 -4.05 -17.51
N VAL A 195 10.39 -5.34 -17.17
CA VAL A 195 11.53 -6.21 -17.44
C VAL A 195 11.84 -6.25 -18.93
N LYS A 196 10.84 -6.49 -19.78
CA LYS A 196 10.99 -6.52 -21.24
C LYS A 196 11.58 -5.21 -21.77
N MET A 197 11.10 -4.08 -21.26
CA MET A 197 11.57 -2.75 -21.65
C MET A 197 13.00 -2.45 -21.19
N VAL A 198 13.34 -2.86 -19.97
CA VAL A 198 14.69 -2.74 -19.42
C VAL A 198 15.65 -3.54 -20.30
N LYS A 199 15.36 -4.83 -20.50
CA LYS A 199 16.17 -5.73 -21.34
C LYS A 199 16.37 -5.17 -22.75
N GLY A 200 15.27 -4.86 -23.44
CA GLY A 200 15.32 -4.38 -24.82
C GLY A 200 15.97 -3.00 -25.00
N TRP A 201 16.14 -2.20 -23.95
CA TRP A 201 16.94 -0.96 -24.02
C TRP A 201 18.43 -1.22 -23.81
N LEU A 202 18.76 -2.04 -22.80
CA LEU A 202 20.14 -2.35 -22.43
C LEU A 202 20.87 -3.19 -23.47
N GLU A 203 20.15 -3.95 -24.29
CA GLU A 203 20.70 -4.75 -25.40
C GLU A 203 21.05 -3.93 -26.65
N LYS A 204 20.50 -2.72 -26.79
CA LYS A 204 20.77 -1.87 -27.97
C LYS A 204 22.16 -1.27 -27.98
N ASP A 205 22.72 -0.99 -26.81
CA ASP A 205 24.02 -0.35 -26.65
C ASP A 205 24.58 -0.62 -25.25
N SER A 206 25.89 -0.86 -25.13
CA SER A 206 26.55 -1.09 -23.83
C SER A 206 26.47 0.13 -22.91
N ASP A 207 26.43 1.34 -23.47
CA ASP A 207 26.35 2.60 -22.72
C ASP A 207 24.94 2.94 -22.25
N ASN A 208 23.93 2.24 -22.76
CA ASN A 208 22.53 2.48 -22.40
C ASN A 208 22.27 2.21 -20.93
N LYS A 209 21.44 3.07 -20.34
CA LYS A 209 20.99 3.01 -18.94
C LYS A 209 19.49 3.16 -18.87
N VAL A 210 18.90 2.61 -17.82
CA VAL A 210 17.47 2.72 -17.53
C VAL A 210 17.28 3.43 -16.20
N LEU A 211 16.39 4.42 -16.17
CA LEU A 211 15.90 5.06 -14.96
C LEU A 211 14.45 4.62 -14.72
N ILE A 212 14.22 3.87 -13.65
CA ILE A 212 12.88 3.66 -13.10
C ILE A 212 12.56 4.87 -12.21
N TRP A 213 11.74 5.79 -12.74
CA TRP A 213 11.44 7.08 -12.13
C TRP A 213 10.37 6.95 -11.03
N CYS A 214 10.73 6.29 -9.94
CA CYS A 214 9.84 5.97 -8.83
C CYS A 214 9.72 7.12 -7.81
N GLY A 215 8.71 7.04 -6.94
CA GLY A 215 8.62 7.87 -5.74
C GLY A 215 9.63 7.47 -4.65
N ARG A 216 9.32 7.87 -3.41
CA ARG A 216 10.10 7.51 -2.22
C ARG A 216 10.03 5.99 -1.97
N PHE A 217 8.83 5.42 -1.88
CA PHE A 217 8.55 3.99 -1.71
C PHE A 217 7.40 3.55 -2.62
N GLY A 218 7.11 2.24 -2.65
CA GLY A 218 5.93 1.64 -3.29
C GLY A 218 6.12 1.16 -4.72
N HIS A 219 7.35 0.93 -5.14
CA HIS A 219 7.68 0.40 -6.48
C HIS A 219 8.71 -0.72 -6.42
N GLU A 220 8.93 -1.29 -5.22
CA GLU A 220 9.99 -2.24 -4.93
C GLU A 220 9.80 -3.55 -5.69
N LEU A 221 8.56 -3.95 -5.99
CA LEU A 221 8.26 -5.11 -6.84
C LEU A 221 8.82 -4.97 -8.26
N LEU A 222 8.91 -3.75 -8.81
CA LEU A 222 9.58 -3.55 -10.10
C LEU A 222 11.08 -3.85 -10.02
N LEU A 223 11.73 -3.46 -8.91
CA LEU A 223 13.16 -3.71 -8.70
C LEU A 223 13.41 -5.20 -8.51
N LYS A 224 12.55 -5.87 -7.75
CA LYS A 224 12.58 -7.31 -7.55
C LYS A 224 12.40 -8.07 -8.86
N ALA A 225 11.40 -7.72 -9.67
CA ALA A 225 11.17 -8.35 -10.97
C ALA A 225 12.36 -8.19 -11.93
N ILE A 226 13.03 -7.03 -11.94
CA ILE A 226 14.24 -6.81 -12.75
C ILE A 226 15.39 -7.72 -12.27
N TRP A 227 15.56 -7.87 -10.96
CA TRP A 227 16.57 -8.78 -10.41
C TRP A 227 16.25 -10.24 -10.72
N ASP A 228 15.01 -10.68 -10.54
CA ASP A 228 14.61 -12.07 -10.72
C ASP A 228 14.77 -12.54 -12.17
N GLU A 229 14.46 -11.68 -13.13
CA GLU A 229 14.46 -12.05 -14.55
C GLU A 229 15.78 -11.73 -15.26
N LEU A 230 16.50 -10.69 -14.83
CA LEU A 230 17.72 -10.22 -15.53
C LEU A 230 18.99 -10.35 -14.69
N HIS A 231 18.89 -10.65 -13.39
CA HIS A 231 20.01 -10.63 -12.44
C HIS A 231 20.78 -9.30 -12.43
N ILE A 232 20.08 -8.19 -12.70
CA ILE A 232 20.66 -6.84 -12.68
C ILE A 232 20.22 -6.14 -11.39
N LYS A 233 21.18 -5.77 -10.54
CA LYS A 233 20.91 -4.95 -9.36
C LYS A 233 20.45 -3.54 -9.77
N CYS A 234 19.47 -2.99 -9.08
CA CYS A 234 19.01 -1.62 -9.28
C CYS A 234 19.76 -0.64 -8.35
N HIS A 235 20.36 0.41 -8.92
CA HIS A 235 20.97 1.47 -8.12
C HIS A 235 19.90 2.29 -7.40
N VAL A 236 19.97 2.39 -6.08
CA VAL A 236 19.08 3.20 -5.26
C VAL A 236 19.86 4.24 -4.46
N THR A 237 19.19 5.28 -3.95
CA THR A 237 19.85 6.27 -3.08
C THR A 237 20.36 5.60 -1.80
N MET A 238 21.36 6.20 -1.13
CA MET A 238 21.85 5.67 0.15
C MET A 238 20.74 5.58 1.21
N MET A 239 19.77 6.49 1.18
CA MET A 239 18.58 6.44 2.04
C MET A 239 17.76 5.16 1.80
N LYS A 240 17.40 4.90 0.54
CA LYS A 240 16.69 3.67 0.15
C LYS A 240 17.51 2.43 0.47
N TYR A 241 18.82 2.45 0.20
CA TYR A 241 19.72 1.33 0.48
C TYR A 241 19.73 0.95 1.96
N ARG A 242 19.84 1.92 2.88
CA ARG A 242 19.83 1.68 4.35
C ARG A 242 18.56 0.98 4.85
N ILE A 243 17.46 1.09 4.11
CA ILE A 243 16.18 0.45 4.39
C ILE A 243 16.10 -0.90 3.68
N TYR A 244 16.23 -0.90 2.35
CA TYR A 244 16.04 -2.08 1.52
C TYR A 244 17.07 -3.18 1.77
N SER A 245 18.30 -2.82 2.16
CA SER A 245 19.33 -3.81 2.55
C SER A 245 18.99 -4.59 3.82
N LYS A 246 18.00 -4.12 4.62
CA LYS A 246 17.49 -4.82 5.81
C LYS A 246 16.22 -5.63 5.53
N ILE A 247 15.78 -5.69 4.28
CA ILE A 247 14.59 -6.42 3.84
C ILE A 247 15.07 -7.55 2.94
N ASP A 248 14.98 -8.80 3.42
CA ASP A 248 15.63 -9.97 2.82
C ASP A 248 15.37 -10.10 1.32
N PHE A 249 14.11 -10.00 0.87
CA PHE A 249 13.77 -10.16 -0.54
C PHE A 249 14.24 -9.01 -1.45
N LEU A 250 14.64 -7.86 -0.88
CA LEU A 250 15.14 -6.71 -1.62
C LEU A 250 16.66 -6.55 -1.55
N ALA A 251 17.31 -7.06 -0.50
CA ALA A 251 18.71 -6.78 -0.21
C ALA A 251 19.66 -7.12 -1.38
N GLU A 252 19.40 -8.22 -2.08
CA GLU A 252 20.20 -8.63 -3.23
C GLU A 252 19.89 -7.85 -4.52
N CYS A 253 18.67 -7.32 -4.62
CA CYS A 253 18.15 -6.67 -5.83
C CYS A 253 18.70 -5.25 -6.04
N ILE A 254 19.38 -4.69 -5.05
CA ILE A 254 19.72 -3.26 -4.99
C ILE A 254 21.21 -3.02 -4.71
N THR A 255 21.69 -1.83 -5.08
CA THR A 255 23.06 -1.38 -4.82
C THR A 255 23.11 0.12 -4.53
N PRO A 256 23.98 0.62 -3.63
CA PRO A 256 24.19 2.04 -3.43
C PRO A 256 25.24 2.60 -4.40
N ILE A 257 25.91 1.73 -5.17
CA ILE A 257 27.02 2.09 -6.05
C ILE A 257 26.50 2.23 -7.48
N ALA A 258 26.28 3.46 -7.91
CA ALA A 258 25.70 3.77 -9.22
C ALA A 258 26.48 3.19 -10.41
N ARG A 259 27.81 3.06 -10.31
CA ARG A 259 28.67 2.55 -11.40
C ARG A 259 28.57 1.05 -11.61
N ASN A 260 28.04 0.29 -10.65
CA ASN A 260 27.99 -1.17 -10.72
C ASN A 260 26.77 -1.70 -11.49
N THR A 261 25.94 -0.82 -12.05
CA THR A 261 24.75 -1.21 -12.77
C THR A 261 24.35 -0.18 -13.81
N ARG A 262 23.55 -0.62 -14.79
CA ARG A 262 22.92 0.21 -15.81
C ARG A 262 21.45 0.51 -15.51
N VAL A 263 20.90 -0.03 -14.42
CA VAL A 263 19.49 0.21 -14.01
C VAL A 263 19.48 1.01 -12.71
N HIS A 264 18.78 2.13 -12.71
CA HIS A 264 18.72 3.08 -11.61
C HIS A 264 17.28 3.32 -11.17
N ALA A 265 17.05 3.34 -9.87
CA ALA A 265 15.82 3.75 -9.19
C ALA A 265 16.13 4.75 -8.05
N CYS A 266 17.20 5.53 -8.25
CA CYS A 266 17.79 6.44 -7.28
C CYS A 266 17.11 7.81 -7.24
N THR A 267 15.82 7.85 -7.58
CA THR A 267 15.01 9.05 -7.42
C THR A 267 14.83 9.36 -5.95
N ALA A 268 15.35 10.49 -5.52
CA ALA A 268 14.89 11.19 -4.32
C ALA A 268 13.57 11.90 -4.64
N LYS A 269 12.79 12.26 -3.62
CA LYS A 269 11.55 13.02 -3.78
C LYS A 269 11.82 14.49 -3.40
N PRO A 270 12.51 15.30 -4.23
CA PRO A 270 12.44 16.74 -4.07
C PRO A 270 11.00 17.19 -4.33
N THR A 271 10.60 18.33 -3.79
CA THR A 271 9.29 18.88 -4.13
C THR A 271 9.23 19.18 -5.64
N VAL A 272 8.04 19.13 -6.24
CA VAL A 272 7.87 19.44 -7.68
C VAL A 272 8.44 20.82 -8.02
N THR A 273 8.43 21.74 -7.06
CA THR A 273 9.03 23.08 -7.15
C THR A 273 10.56 23.04 -7.20
N GLU A 274 11.21 22.12 -6.51
CA GLU A 274 12.68 22.00 -6.40
C GLU A 274 13.30 21.06 -7.45
N GLU A 275 12.50 20.23 -8.12
CA GLU A 275 13.02 19.25 -9.08
C GLU A 275 13.51 19.93 -10.37
N VAL A 276 14.75 19.62 -10.79
CA VAL A 276 15.35 20.13 -12.04
C VAL A 276 14.60 19.63 -13.27
N PHE A 277 14.26 18.33 -13.28
CA PHE A 277 13.63 17.67 -14.41
C PHE A 277 12.16 17.46 -14.13
N PHE A 278 11.32 17.88 -15.06
CA PHE A 278 9.89 17.65 -14.99
C PHE A 278 9.39 17.15 -16.33
N GLU A 279 8.19 16.62 -16.31
CA GLU A 279 7.49 16.23 -17.52
C GLU A 279 6.69 17.43 -18.03
N ASN A 280 6.96 17.84 -19.26
CA ASN A 280 6.18 18.87 -19.94
C ASN A 280 5.77 18.37 -21.31
N LYS A 281 4.46 18.37 -21.59
CA LYS A 281 3.89 17.93 -22.87
C LYS A 281 4.69 16.76 -23.43
N GLN A 282 4.71 15.66 -22.68
CA GLN A 282 5.27 14.42 -23.18
C GLN A 282 6.82 14.39 -23.26
N ASN A 283 7.56 15.44 -22.94
CA ASN A 283 9.02 15.40 -22.88
C ASN A 283 9.55 15.56 -21.45
N VAL A 284 10.72 14.98 -21.19
CA VAL A 284 11.47 15.31 -19.98
C VAL A 284 12.24 16.60 -20.26
N VAL A 285 11.94 17.64 -19.50
CA VAL A 285 12.49 18.99 -19.71
C VAL A 285 13.18 19.45 -18.44
N ALA A 286 14.34 20.08 -18.59
CA ALA A 286 15.04 20.76 -17.51
C ALA A 286 14.45 22.16 -17.29
N LYS A 287 14.20 22.55 -16.04
CA LYS A 287 13.84 23.94 -15.71
C LYS A 287 14.96 24.89 -16.10
N LYS A 288 14.61 26.00 -16.75
CA LYS A 288 15.57 27.08 -17.05
C LYS A 288 15.78 27.94 -15.80
N LYS A 289 17.01 28.40 -15.56
CA LYS A 289 17.35 29.30 -14.43
C LYS A 289 16.46 30.56 -14.34
N ASN A 290 15.92 31.04 -15.47
CA ASN A 290 15.19 32.32 -15.56
C ASN A 290 13.67 32.19 -15.35
N ASP A 291 13.09 30.97 -15.35
CA ASP A 291 11.64 30.75 -15.15
C ASP A 291 11.24 30.67 -13.67
N VAL A 292 12.11 31.15 -12.78
CA VAL A 292 12.11 30.85 -11.35
C VAL A 292 12.33 32.15 -10.61
N SER A 293 11.41 32.51 -9.71
CA SER A 293 11.59 33.68 -8.87
C SER A 293 12.88 33.52 -8.03
N PHE A 294 13.66 34.60 -7.94
CA PHE A 294 15.03 34.71 -7.43
C PHE A 294 15.31 34.19 -5.99
N LYS A 295 14.37 33.48 -5.35
CA LYS A 295 14.52 32.87 -4.02
C LYS A 295 14.87 31.37 -4.04
N GLN A 296 14.90 30.70 -5.19
CA GLN A 296 15.21 29.26 -5.31
C GLN A 296 16.54 29.01 -6.03
N THR A 297 17.65 29.25 -5.34
CA THR A 297 19.01 29.02 -5.87
C THR A 297 19.46 27.55 -5.80
N ASN A 298 18.70 26.67 -5.16
CA ASN A 298 19.06 25.26 -4.93
C ASN A 298 18.09 24.28 -5.61
N PHE A 299 18.11 24.21 -6.94
CA PHE A 299 17.46 23.11 -7.66
C PHE A 299 18.13 21.77 -7.32
N GLN A 300 17.35 20.78 -6.89
CA GLN A 300 17.87 19.44 -6.60
C GLN A 300 17.60 18.50 -7.76
N MET A 301 18.65 17.81 -8.22
CA MET A 301 18.47 16.64 -9.08
C MET A 301 17.92 15.49 -8.23
N SER A 302 16.72 15.00 -8.57
CA SER A 302 16.16 13.80 -7.95
C SER A 302 17.00 12.56 -8.27
N THR A 303 17.82 12.59 -9.32
CA THR A 303 18.58 11.44 -9.86
C THR A 303 20.09 11.63 -9.72
N CYS A 304 20.85 10.54 -9.85
CA CYS A 304 22.32 10.64 -9.94
C CYS A 304 22.78 11.02 -11.36
N TRP A 305 24.01 11.52 -11.47
CA TRP A 305 24.58 11.99 -12.75
C TRP A 305 24.63 10.93 -13.86
N LEU A 306 24.72 9.64 -13.51
CA LEU A 306 24.80 8.56 -14.50
C LEU A 306 23.45 8.25 -15.17
N CYS A 307 22.33 8.59 -14.54
CA CYS A 307 20.99 8.28 -15.03
C CYS A 307 20.16 9.55 -15.26
N ARG A 308 20.83 10.62 -15.69
CA ARG A 308 20.19 11.88 -16.00
C ARG A 308 19.06 11.70 -17.03
N PRO A 309 17.80 12.07 -16.72
CA PRO A 309 16.65 11.81 -17.60
C PRO A 309 16.73 12.43 -19.00
N ASP A 310 17.54 13.47 -19.17
CA ASP A 310 17.71 14.20 -20.43
C ASP A 310 18.78 13.59 -21.35
N HIS A 311 19.65 12.72 -20.85
CA HIS A 311 20.69 12.07 -21.65
C HIS A 311 20.09 11.11 -22.71
N ASN A 312 20.75 11.03 -23.88
CA ASN A 312 20.24 10.26 -25.01
C ASN A 312 20.29 8.74 -24.81
N ASN A 313 21.26 8.24 -24.04
CA ASN A 313 21.43 6.83 -23.70
C ASN A 313 20.59 6.39 -22.48
N VAL A 314 19.79 7.28 -21.89
CA VAL A 314 18.95 6.99 -20.73
C VAL A 314 17.50 6.79 -21.17
N ARG A 315 16.95 5.60 -20.94
CA ARG A 315 15.51 5.33 -21.04
C ARG A 315 14.85 5.49 -19.68
N VAL A 316 13.79 6.26 -19.64
CA VAL A 316 13.07 6.64 -18.43
C VAL A 316 11.72 5.93 -18.41
N ILE A 317 11.52 5.08 -17.40
CA ILE A 317 10.27 4.38 -17.15
C ILE A 317 9.62 5.02 -15.94
N LYS A 318 8.49 5.71 -16.11
CA LYS A 318 7.76 6.39 -15.02
C LYS A 318 6.50 5.61 -14.64
N PRO A 319 6.50 4.85 -13.53
CA PRO A 319 5.32 4.15 -13.07
C PRO A 319 4.21 5.14 -12.67
N SER A 320 2.95 4.85 -13.02
CA SER A 320 1.81 5.68 -12.62
C SER A 320 0.49 4.95 -12.83
N ALA A 321 -0.39 4.90 -11.82
CA ALA A 321 -1.80 4.55 -12.03
C ALA A 321 -2.63 5.79 -12.42
N ILE A 322 -2.48 6.89 -11.66
CA ILE A 322 -3.32 8.08 -11.78
C ILE A 322 -3.30 8.71 -13.18
N TRP A 323 -2.16 8.68 -13.87
CA TRP A 323 -2.08 9.22 -15.22
C TRP A 323 -3.00 8.47 -16.21
N PHE A 324 -3.06 7.15 -16.10
CA PHE A 324 -3.87 6.28 -16.96
C PHE A 324 -5.35 6.40 -16.61
N LEU A 325 -5.68 6.32 -15.31
CA LEU A 325 -7.05 6.40 -14.82
C LEU A 325 -7.71 7.73 -15.18
N ARG A 326 -6.99 8.86 -15.07
CA ARG A 326 -7.51 10.18 -15.49
C ARG A 326 -7.77 10.29 -16.99
N ARG A 327 -7.20 9.41 -17.80
CA ARG A 327 -7.33 9.41 -19.27
C ARG A 327 -8.13 8.22 -19.81
N ASN A 328 -8.69 7.40 -18.90
CA ASN A 328 -9.37 6.15 -19.25
C ASN A 328 -8.56 5.25 -20.19
N LYS A 329 -7.23 5.18 -19.99
CA LYS A 329 -6.33 4.35 -20.79
C LYS A 329 -6.18 2.97 -20.14
N LYS A 330 -6.55 1.92 -20.88
CA LYS A 330 -6.50 0.52 -20.40
C LYS A 330 -5.17 -0.19 -20.66
N ASN A 331 -4.32 0.36 -21.53
CA ASN A 331 -3.03 -0.24 -21.86
C ASN A 331 -2.07 -0.16 -20.67
N VAL A 332 -1.19 -1.17 -20.54
CA VAL A 332 -0.10 -1.17 -19.56
C VAL A 332 0.94 -0.11 -19.87
N LEU A 333 1.17 0.15 -21.16
CA LEU A 333 2.07 1.18 -21.64
C LEU A 333 1.29 2.42 -22.04
N GLY A 334 1.71 3.56 -21.50
CA GLY A 334 1.11 4.85 -21.77
C GLY A 334 2.20 5.81 -22.15
N TYR A 335 1.94 6.61 -23.18
CA TYR A 335 2.86 7.63 -23.66
C TYR A 335 4.29 7.11 -23.83
N GLU A 336 4.56 6.45 -24.96
CA GLU A 336 5.87 5.91 -25.31
C GLU A 336 6.52 6.78 -26.39
N ASN A 337 7.76 7.20 -26.12
CA ASN A 337 8.72 7.58 -27.15
C ASN A 337 10.01 6.77 -26.93
N ASN A 338 11.03 7.01 -27.76
CA ASN A 338 12.27 6.23 -27.70
C ASN A 338 12.97 6.23 -26.33
N ARG A 339 12.82 7.29 -25.52
CA ARG A 339 13.55 7.49 -24.27
C ARG A 339 12.67 7.64 -23.03
N PHE A 340 11.35 7.76 -23.18
CA PHE A 340 10.43 7.93 -22.07
C PHE A 340 9.19 7.09 -22.27
N CYS A 341 8.75 6.44 -21.20
CA CYS A 341 7.43 5.86 -21.15
C CYS A 341 6.76 6.05 -19.79
N ARG A 342 5.44 5.95 -19.77
CA ARG A 342 4.69 5.70 -18.55
C ARG A 342 4.29 4.23 -18.50
N LEU A 343 4.59 3.61 -17.37
CA LEU A 343 4.20 2.24 -17.10
C LEU A 343 3.01 2.28 -16.14
N PHE A 344 1.93 1.58 -16.44
CA PHE A 344 0.86 1.40 -15.47
C PHE A 344 1.41 0.63 -14.28
N TYR A 345 1.24 1.16 -13.08
CA TYR A 345 1.60 0.47 -11.84
C TYR A 345 0.71 1.00 -10.73
N SER A 346 0.08 0.09 -10.00
CA SER A 346 -0.81 0.38 -8.89
C SER A 346 -0.57 -0.59 -7.76
N GLY A 347 -0.45 -0.08 -6.53
CA GLY A 347 -0.54 -0.86 -5.29
C GLY A 347 -1.96 -0.95 -4.73
N HIS A 348 -2.98 -0.48 -5.47
CA HIS A 348 -4.40 -0.56 -5.10
C HIS A 348 -5.18 -1.41 -6.10
N CYS A 349 -6.21 -2.11 -5.60
CA CYS A 349 -7.12 -2.91 -6.41
C CYS A 349 -7.91 -2.09 -7.44
N SER A 350 -8.21 -2.71 -8.58
CA SER A 350 -9.31 -2.34 -9.45
C SER A 350 -10.67 -2.67 -8.84
N VAL A 351 -11.75 -2.23 -9.49
CA VAL A 351 -13.11 -2.61 -9.06
C VAL A 351 -13.34 -4.12 -9.22
N SER A 352 -12.85 -4.74 -10.29
CA SER A 352 -12.96 -6.20 -10.49
C SER A 352 -12.19 -7.02 -9.45
N GLU A 353 -10.94 -6.66 -9.15
CA GLU A 353 -10.17 -7.30 -8.06
C GLU A 353 -10.90 -7.17 -6.70
N MET A 354 -11.60 -6.04 -6.48
CA MET A 354 -12.42 -5.85 -5.29
C MET A 354 -13.72 -6.68 -5.32
N GLU A 355 -14.38 -6.81 -6.46
CA GLU A 355 -15.56 -7.67 -6.63
C GLU A 355 -15.21 -9.13 -6.33
N ASP A 356 -14.05 -9.61 -6.77
CA ASP A 356 -13.53 -10.93 -6.42
C ASP A 356 -13.35 -11.07 -4.89
N ALA A 357 -12.74 -10.08 -4.23
CA ALA A 357 -12.57 -10.08 -2.78
C ALA A 357 -13.91 -10.19 -2.04
N PHE A 358 -14.90 -9.39 -2.43
CA PHE A 358 -16.23 -9.42 -1.80
C PHE A 358 -17.01 -10.72 -2.07
N SER A 359 -16.85 -11.29 -3.27
CA SER A 359 -17.47 -12.56 -3.64
C SER A 359 -16.95 -13.73 -2.79
N LEU A 360 -15.64 -13.72 -2.48
CA LEU A 360 -14.99 -14.72 -1.65
C LEU A 360 -15.26 -14.51 -0.15
N LEU A 361 -15.04 -13.28 0.35
CA LEU A 361 -15.08 -12.97 1.78
C LEU A 361 -16.50 -12.83 2.35
N ARG A 362 -17.47 -12.43 1.51
CA ARG A 362 -18.88 -12.28 1.84
C ARG A 362 -19.12 -11.60 3.22
N PRO A 363 -18.55 -10.40 3.46
CA PRO A 363 -18.69 -9.75 4.75
C PRO A 363 -20.14 -9.35 5.02
N VAL A 364 -20.54 -9.36 6.30
CA VAL A 364 -21.89 -8.94 6.72
C VAL A 364 -22.05 -7.42 6.57
N ARG A 365 -21.01 -6.66 6.94
CA ARG A 365 -20.93 -5.20 6.78
C ARG A 365 -19.61 -4.82 6.12
N ALA A 366 -19.65 -3.79 5.28
CA ALA A 366 -18.46 -3.28 4.62
C ALA A 366 -18.41 -1.74 4.65
N TYR A 367 -17.24 -1.20 4.94
CA TYR A 367 -16.97 0.22 5.13
C TYR A 367 -15.76 0.67 4.30
N PRO A 368 -15.90 1.71 3.45
CA PRO A 368 -14.78 2.19 2.65
C PRO A 368 -13.78 2.97 3.52
N ASN A 369 -12.48 2.69 3.38
CA ASN A 369 -11.41 3.41 4.07
C ASN A 369 -11.23 4.84 3.54
N SER A 370 -11.50 5.04 2.25
CA SER A 370 -11.35 6.31 1.52
C SER A 370 -12.67 6.77 0.90
N THR A 371 -12.98 8.06 0.98
CA THR A 371 -14.10 8.63 0.19
C THR A 371 -13.58 9.77 -0.67
N ASP A 372 -13.30 9.49 -1.95
CA ASP A 372 -13.26 10.58 -2.92
C ASP A 372 -14.67 11.18 -3.00
N LYS A 373 -14.79 12.51 -2.98
CA LYS A 373 -16.07 13.21 -3.19
C LYS A 373 -16.75 12.78 -4.50
N ARG A 374 -15.96 12.35 -5.50
CA ARG A 374 -16.44 11.80 -6.79
C ARG A 374 -16.90 10.34 -6.73
N SER A 375 -16.61 9.64 -5.64
CA SER A 375 -16.87 8.21 -5.44
C SER A 375 -17.87 7.90 -4.34
N LYS A 376 -18.37 8.91 -3.60
CA LYS A 376 -19.32 8.71 -2.49
C LYS A 376 -20.55 7.89 -2.87
N ASP A 377 -21.12 8.14 -4.05
CA ASP A 377 -22.27 7.38 -4.55
C ASP A 377 -21.88 5.99 -5.06
N PHE A 378 -20.64 5.80 -5.54
CA PHE A 378 -20.18 4.53 -6.10
C PHE A 378 -19.80 3.51 -5.02
N ALA A 379 -19.10 3.94 -3.96
CA ALA A 379 -18.80 3.08 -2.81
C ALA A 379 -20.09 2.67 -2.07
N LYS A 380 -21.08 3.57 -1.98
CA LYS A 380 -22.41 3.27 -1.43
C LYS A 380 -23.20 2.32 -2.33
N LYS A 381 -23.07 2.43 -3.65
CA LYS A 381 -23.67 1.49 -4.61
C LYS A 381 -23.01 0.11 -4.58
N LEU A 382 -21.69 0.03 -4.41
CA LEU A 382 -20.97 -1.23 -4.26
C LEU A 382 -21.39 -1.96 -2.97
N SER A 383 -21.46 -1.26 -1.83
CA SER A 383 -21.93 -1.89 -0.59
C SER A 383 -23.40 -2.35 -0.67
N MET A 384 -24.26 -1.64 -1.42
CA MET A 384 -25.62 -2.11 -1.74
C MET A 384 -25.63 -3.30 -2.71
N TYR A 385 -24.76 -3.29 -3.73
CA TYR A 385 -24.64 -4.38 -4.71
C TYR A 385 -24.19 -5.69 -4.05
N PHE A 386 -23.26 -5.62 -3.09
CA PHE A 386 -22.80 -6.79 -2.35
C PHE A 386 -23.84 -7.35 -1.37
N ARG A 387 -24.68 -6.50 -0.75
CA ARG A 387 -25.85 -6.98 0.01
C ARG A 387 -26.88 -7.68 -0.89
N PHE A 388 -27.12 -7.15 -2.10
CA PHE A 388 -28.10 -7.70 -3.04
C PHE A 388 -27.66 -9.02 -3.69
N ALA A 389 -26.35 -9.20 -3.91
CA ALA A 389 -25.79 -10.44 -4.43
C ALA A 389 -25.88 -11.59 -3.41
N GLN A 390 -25.67 -11.30 -2.12
CA GLN A 390 -25.84 -12.26 -1.03
C GLN A 390 -27.29 -12.74 -0.89
N THR A 391 -28.27 -11.82 -0.93
CA THR A 391 -29.69 -12.19 -0.82
C THR A 391 -30.19 -13.05 -1.99
N LYS A 392 -29.72 -12.81 -3.22
CA LYS A 392 -30.12 -13.62 -4.38
C LYS A 392 -29.55 -15.05 -4.36
N GLU A 393 -28.33 -15.24 -3.87
CA GLU A 393 -27.77 -16.59 -3.69
C GLU A 393 -28.47 -17.36 -2.56
N GLU A 394 -28.85 -16.68 -1.47
CA GLU A 394 -29.62 -17.27 -0.38
C GLU A 394 -31.04 -17.65 -0.80
N GLU A 395 -31.74 -16.78 -1.54
CA GLU A 395 -33.07 -17.07 -2.12
C GLU A 395 -33.02 -18.24 -3.12
N GLY A 396 -31.99 -18.31 -3.97
CA GLY A 396 -31.80 -19.43 -4.89
C GLY A 396 -31.49 -20.76 -4.19
N ARG A 397 -30.81 -20.74 -3.04
CA ARG A 397 -30.57 -21.94 -2.20
C ARG A 397 -31.84 -22.38 -1.49
N LEU A 398 -32.64 -21.46 -0.95
CA LEU A 398 -33.91 -21.77 -0.27
C LEU A 398 -34.94 -22.39 -1.23
N MET A 399 -34.98 -21.94 -2.49
CA MET A 399 -35.84 -22.55 -3.52
C MET A 399 -35.39 -23.96 -3.97
N ASN A 400 -34.09 -24.26 -3.88
CA ASN A 400 -33.56 -25.59 -4.21
C ASN A 400 -33.69 -26.60 -3.05
N VAL A 401 -33.89 -26.12 -1.81
CA VAL A 401 -34.11 -26.98 -0.64
C VAL A 401 -35.60 -27.27 -0.42
N SER A 402 -36.49 -26.41 -0.94
CA SER A 402 -37.95 -26.63 -0.91
C SER A 402 -38.48 -27.43 -2.11
N SER A 403 -37.60 -27.86 -3.02
CA SER A 403 -37.91 -28.68 -4.20
C SER A 403 -37.31 -30.10 -4.15
N MET A 404 -36.74 -30.49 -3.01
CA MET A 404 -36.48 -31.88 -2.60
C MET A 404 -37.44 -32.24 -1.47
#